data_AF-A0A061NB20-F1
#
_entry.id   AF-A0A061NB20-F1
#
_cell.length_a   1.000
_cell.length_b   1.000
_cell.length_c   1.000
_cell.angle_alpha   90.00
_cell.angle_beta   90.00
_cell.angle_gamma   90.00
#
_symmetry.space_group_name_H-M   'P 1'
#
loop_
_entity.id
_entity.type
_entity.pdbx_description
1 polymer ?
#
loop_
_entity_poly.entity_id
_entity_poly.type
_entity_poly.pdbx_seq_one_letter_code
_entity_poly.pdbx_strand_id
1 'polypeptide(L)'
;MIAICEISTRTLAAIQELEEKERDIVVPTTFPRENELEAVAYDFYNFSEGEESSTGPWARGKAPDGRGTFHYKNDPVIYGEEPILKPAPPKIYNTPRTNNNNAMTKRES
;
A
#
# COMPACT_ATOMS: atom_id res chain seq x y z
N MET A 1 -14.42 31.43 1.12
CA MET A 1 -14.78 30.57 -0.03
C MET A 1 -13.89 30.79 -1.25
N ILE A 2 -13.48 32.03 -1.57
CA ILE A 2 -12.61 32.35 -2.73
C ILE A 2 -11.22 31.68 -2.62
N ALA A 3 -10.56 31.74 -1.45
CA ALA A 3 -9.20 31.20 -1.27
C ALA A 3 -9.07 29.66 -1.38
N ILE A 4 -10.13 28.90 -1.10
CA ILE A 4 -10.07 27.41 -1.21
C ILE A 4 -10.11 26.99 -2.69
N CYS A 5 -10.88 27.71 -3.52
CA CYS A 5 -10.98 27.44 -4.96
C CYS A 5 -9.66 27.75 -5.68
N GLU A 6 -8.92 28.77 -5.25
CA GLU A 6 -7.64 29.14 -5.85
C GLU A 6 -6.51 28.14 -5.55
N ILE A 7 -6.57 27.46 -4.40
CA ILE A 7 -5.57 26.44 -4.05
C ILE A 7 -5.78 25.17 -4.90
N SER A 8 -7.03 24.73 -5.07
CA SER A 8 -7.32 23.51 -5.85
C SER A 8 -7.01 23.68 -7.33
N THR A 9 -7.28 24.85 -7.92
CA THR A 9 -6.94 25.13 -9.33
C THR A 9 -5.44 25.15 -9.56
N ARG A 10 -4.66 25.70 -8.62
CA ARG A 10 -3.20 25.74 -8.71
C ARG A 10 -2.58 24.34 -8.65
N THR A 11 -3.09 23.44 -7.81
CA THR A 11 -2.60 22.05 -7.73
C THR A 11 -2.88 21.29 -9.02
N LEU A 12 -4.07 21.45 -9.61
CA LEU A 12 -4.41 20.79 -10.88
C LEU A 12 -3.51 21.27 -12.03
N ALA A 13 -3.27 22.58 -12.13
CA ALA A 13 -2.35 23.14 -13.12
C ALA A 13 -0.91 22.64 -12.93
N ALA A 14 -0.44 22.58 -11.68
CA ALA A 14 0.90 22.09 -11.37
C ALA A 14 1.09 20.60 -11.72
N ILE A 15 0.05 19.77 -11.52
CA ILE A 15 0.08 18.35 -11.93
C ILE A 15 0.19 18.24 -13.45
N GLN A 16 -0.62 18.99 -14.19
CA GLN A 16 -0.60 18.97 -15.66
C GLN A 16 0.77 19.39 -16.24
N GLU A 17 1.40 20.42 -15.66
CA GLU A 17 2.75 20.86 -16.07
C GLU A 17 3.79 19.75 -15.82
N LEU A 18 3.69 19.04 -14.69
CA LEU A 18 4.59 17.93 -14.36
C LEU A 18 4.38 16.73 -15.29
N GLU A 19 3.13 16.37 -15.59
CA GLU A 19 2.80 15.29 -16.53
C GLU A 19 3.34 15.58 -17.95
N GLU A 20 3.25 16.83 -18.43
CA GLU A 20 3.81 17.23 -19.73
C GLU A 20 5.35 17.14 -19.74
N LYS A 21 5.98 17.56 -18.63
CA LYS A 21 7.44 17.55 -18.49
C LYS A 21 8.00 16.13 -18.44
N GLU A 22 7.38 15.26 -17.66
CA GLU A 22 7.81 13.87 -17.45
C GLU A 22 7.31 12.93 -18.57
N ARG A 23 6.29 13.35 -19.33
CA ARG A 23 5.62 12.58 -20.41
C ARG A 23 5.05 11.24 -19.96
N ASP A 24 4.87 11.06 -18.66
CA ASP A 24 4.24 9.90 -18.06
C ASP A 24 3.38 10.36 -16.88
N ILE A 25 2.29 9.62 -16.65
CA ILE A 25 1.40 9.81 -15.51
C ILE A 25 1.98 9.10 -14.28
N VAL A 26 2.73 8.02 -14.48
CA VAL A 26 3.33 7.23 -13.39
C VAL A 26 4.69 7.83 -13.03
N VAL A 27 4.81 8.30 -11.78
CA VAL A 27 6.05 8.85 -11.22
C VAL A 27 6.50 8.01 -10.02
N PRO A 28 7.81 7.82 -9.82
CA PRO A 28 8.93 8.42 -10.55
C PRO A 28 9.28 7.70 -11.86
N THR A 29 9.48 8.48 -12.93
CA THR A 29 9.95 8.02 -14.25
C THR A 29 11.38 7.47 -14.25
N THR A 30 12.12 7.69 -13.16
CA THR A 30 13.51 7.25 -12.98
C THR A 30 13.64 5.81 -12.47
N PHE A 31 12.55 5.20 -12.01
CA PHE A 31 12.57 3.80 -11.58
C PHE A 31 12.36 2.88 -12.79
N PRO A 32 13.28 1.92 -13.06
CA PRO A 32 13.14 0.98 -14.16
C PRO A 32 11.90 0.09 -13.94
N ARG A 33 11.01 0.08 -14.93
CA ARG A 33 9.71 -0.58 -14.84
C ARG A 33 9.82 -2.11 -14.88
N GLU A 34 10.88 -2.63 -15.49
CA GLU A 34 11.22 -4.06 -15.46
C GLU A 34 11.45 -4.61 -14.04
N ASN A 35 11.72 -3.73 -13.07
CA ASN A 35 11.88 -4.09 -11.66
C ASN A 35 10.61 -3.82 -10.85
N GLU A 36 9.56 -3.28 -11.46
CA GLU A 36 8.26 -3.10 -10.83
C GLU A 36 7.49 -4.43 -10.84
N LEU A 37 6.81 -4.73 -9.74
CA LEU A 37 5.95 -5.91 -9.66
C LEU A 37 4.60 -5.63 -10.34
N GLU A 38 4.56 -5.76 -11.67
CA GLU A 38 3.37 -5.49 -12.48
C GLU A 38 2.13 -6.30 -12.04
N ALA A 39 2.36 -7.47 -11.45
CA ALA A 39 1.29 -8.36 -10.95
C ALA A 39 0.39 -7.72 -9.88
N VAL A 40 0.91 -6.75 -9.12
CA VAL A 40 0.14 -6.07 -8.05
C VAL A 40 -0.12 -4.60 -8.34
N ALA A 41 0.46 -4.05 -9.42
CA ALA A 41 0.42 -2.62 -9.72
C ALA A 41 -1.00 -2.06 -9.95
N TYR A 42 -1.93 -2.92 -10.38
CA TYR A 42 -3.33 -2.54 -10.67
C TYR A 42 -4.36 -3.23 -9.77
N ASP A 43 -3.91 -3.90 -8.71
CA ASP A 43 -4.79 -4.53 -7.72
C ASP A 43 -5.05 -3.57 -6.55
N PHE A 44 -6.33 -3.28 -6.28
CA PHE A 44 -6.76 -2.60 -5.08
C PHE A 44 -7.19 -3.63 -4.03
N TYR A 45 -6.37 -3.80 -2.99
CA TYR A 45 -6.65 -4.73 -1.89
C TYR A 45 -7.47 -4.06 -0.79
N ASN A 46 -8.56 -4.72 -0.40
CA ASN A 46 -9.34 -4.32 0.75
C ASN A 46 -8.69 -4.84 2.04
N PHE A 47 -8.28 -3.93 2.91
CA PHE A 47 -7.81 -4.26 4.26
C PHE A 47 -8.81 -3.84 5.35
N SER A 48 -9.96 -3.29 4.95
CA SER A 48 -11.02 -2.87 5.85
C SER A 48 -12.13 -3.91 5.89
N GLU A 49 -12.91 -3.96 6.98
CA GLU A 49 -14.02 -4.91 7.14
C GLU A 49 -15.19 -4.61 6.17
N GLY A 50 -15.31 -3.37 5.69
CA GLY A 50 -16.38 -2.93 4.78
C GLY A 50 -15.97 -2.94 3.30
N GLU A 51 -16.98 -2.98 2.41
CA GLU A 51 -16.84 -3.13 0.95
C GLU A 51 -17.04 -1.82 0.16
N GLU A 52 -17.21 -0.69 0.84
CA GLU A 52 -17.55 0.60 0.20
C GLU A 52 -16.50 1.04 -0.84
N SER A 53 -15.23 0.68 -0.61
CA SER A 53 -14.11 1.01 -1.49
C SER A 53 -14.17 0.33 -2.86
N SER A 54 -15.03 -0.68 -3.06
CA SER A 54 -15.20 -1.43 -4.32
C SER A 54 -15.90 -0.66 -5.43
N THR A 55 -16.53 0.46 -5.10
CA THR A 55 -17.32 1.28 -6.04
C THR A 55 -16.51 2.40 -6.69
N GLY A 56 -15.30 2.65 -6.19
CA GLY A 56 -14.44 3.74 -6.67
C GLY A 56 -13.80 3.49 -8.04
N PRO A 57 -13.32 4.56 -8.71
CA PRO A 57 -12.64 4.48 -10.01
C PRO A 57 -11.28 3.76 -9.94
N TRP A 58 -10.70 3.61 -8.76
CA TRP A 58 -9.49 2.82 -8.49
C TRP A 58 -9.75 1.31 -8.38
N ALA A 59 -11.01 0.90 -8.25
CA ALA A 59 -11.40 -0.50 -8.10
C ALA A 59 -11.87 -1.12 -9.43
N ARG A 60 -12.12 -0.30 -10.46
CA ARG A 60 -12.75 -0.71 -11.71
C ARG A 60 -12.25 0.11 -12.90
N GLY A 61 -12.15 -0.55 -14.05
CA GLY A 61 -11.91 0.10 -15.33
C GLY A 61 -10.44 0.17 -15.72
N LYS A 62 -10.18 0.82 -16.85
CA LYS A 62 -8.83 0.93 -17.39
C LYS A 62 -8.01 1.92 -16.56
N ALA A 63 -6.77 1.57 -16.26
CA ALA A 63 -5.87 2.46 -15.55
C ALA A 63 -5.65 3.75 -16.36
N PRO A 64 -5.52 4.93 -15.70
CA PRO A 64 -5.31 6.22 -16.37
C PRO A 64 -4.04 6.25 -17.22
N ASP A 65 -3.06 5.43 -16.85
CA ASP A 65 -1.80 5.28 -17.57
C ASP A 65 -1.93 4.46 -18.88
N GLY A 66 -3.11 3.87 -19.11
CA GLY A 66 -3.45 3.12 -20.31
C GLY A 66 -2.84 1.72 -20.40
N ARG A 67 -2.10 1.27 -19.38
CA ARG A 67 -1.26 0.05 -19.43
C ARG A 67 -1.86 -1.15 -18.70
N GLY A 68 -2.82 -0.91 -17.79
CA GLY A 68 -3.49 -1.97 -17.04
C GLY A 68 -5.00 -1.77 -16.90
N THR A 69 -5.64 -2.70 -16.20
CA THR A 69 -7.04 -2.60 -15.74
C THR A 69 -7.04 -2.74 -14.23
N PHE A 70 -7.74 -1.84 -13.53
CA PHE A 70 -7.88 -1.92 -12.09
C PHE A 70 -8.78 -3.09 -11.70
N HIS A 71 -8.32 -3.84 -10.69
CA HIS A 71 -9.01 -4.98 -10.14
C HIS A 71 -9.20 -4.80 -8.64
N TYR A 72 -10.40 -5.07 -8.16
CA TYR A 72 -10.68 -5.08 -6.73
C TYR A 72 -10.44 -6.46 -6.14
N LYS A 73 -9.69 -6.53 -5.03
CA LYS A 73 -9.38 -7.75 -4.29
C LYS A 73 -9.91 -7.60 -2.86
N ASN A 74 -11.02 -8.26 -2.55
CA ASN A 74 -11.57 -8.22 -1.20
C ASN A 74 -10.75 -9.08 -0.21
N ASP A 75 -10.10 -10.12 -0.70
CA ASP A 75 -9.25 -11.00 0.11
C ASP A 75 -7.77 -10.65 -0.17
N PRO A 76 -7.08 -10.00 0.78
CA PRO A 76 -5.69 -9.62 0.59
C PRO A 76 -4.77 -10.85 0.66
N VAL A 77 -3.99 -11.04 -0.40
CA VAL A 77 -3.03 -12.16 -0.48
C VAL A 77 -1.81 -11.85 0.38
N ILE A 78 -1.47 -12.76 1.28
CA ILE A 78 -0.23 -12.69 2.06
C ILE A 78 0.88 -13.34 1.23
N TYR A 79 1.80 -12.52 0.70
CA TYR A 79 2.92 -13.00 -0.13
C TYR A 79 4.12 -13.50 0.68
N GLY A 80 4.21 -13.16 1.97
CA GLY A 80 5.34 -13.49 2.85
C GLY A 80 4.95 -14.39 4.02
N GLU A 81 5.94 -15.11 4.55
CA GLU A 81 5.78 -15.88 5.79
C GLU A 81 6.00 -14.99 7.02
N GLU A 82 5.53 -15.46 8.19
CA GLU A 82 5.82 -14.79 9.46
C GLU A 82 7.35 -14.77 9.71
N PRO A 83 7.98 -13.59 9.87
CA PRO A 83 9.43 -13.52 9.97
C PRO A 83 9.92 -14.07 11.33
N ILE A 84 10.74 -15.12 11.29
CA ILE A 84 11.42 -15.64 12.48
C ILE A 84 12.74 -14.90 12.67
N LEU A 85 12.78 -13.96 13.61
CA LEU A 85 13.97 -13.19 13.93
C LEU A 85 14.94 -13.97 14.82
N LYS A 86 16.25 -13.86 14.54
CA LYS A 86 17.29 -14.37 15.44
C LYS A 86 17.35 -13.52 16.71
N PRO A 87 17.62 -14.13 17.88
CA PRO A 87 17.75 -13.38 19.13
C PRO A 87 18.88 -12.35 19.04
N ALA A 88 18.67 -11.20 19.67
CA ALA A 88 19.67 -10.13 19.68
C ALA A 88 20.99 -10.58 20.35
N PRO A 89 22.14 -10.05 19.91
CA PRO A 89 23.42 -10.28 20.59
C PRO A 89 23.36 -9.93 22.09
N PRO A 90 24.00 -10.71 22.99
CA PRO A 90 23.90 -10.51 24.44
C PRO A 90 24.33 -9.13 24.94
N LYS A 91 25.23 -8.45 24.22
CA LYS A 91 25.74 -7.11 24.56
C LYS A 91 24.67 -6.01 24.49
N ILE A 92 23.55 -6.27 23.83
CA ILE A 92 22.46 -5.32 23.64
C ILE A 92 21.49 -5.36 24.84
N TYR A 93 21.68 -6.26 25.82
CA TYR A 93 20.84 -6.42 27.01
C TYR A 93 19.34 -6.44 26.68
N ASN A 94 18.98 -7.03 25.54
CA ASN A 94 17.59 -7.16 25.14
C ASN A 94 16.87 -8.09 26.12
N THR A 95 15.64 -7.76 26.50
CA THR A 95 14.76 -8.62 27.28
C THR A 95 13.84 -9.38 26.31
N PRO A 96 14.26 -10.56 25.80
CA PRO A 96 13.42 -11.32 24.89
C PRO A 96 12.09 -11.69 25.57
N ARG A 97 11.00 -11.57 24.81
CA ARG A 97 9.67 -12.02 25.25
C ARG A 97 9.74 -13.52 25.52
N THR A 98 9.60 -13.95 26.77
CA THR A 98 9.46 -15.37 27.11
C THR A 98 8.19 -15.91 26.48
N ASN A 99 8.31 -16.79 25.47
CA ASN A 99 7.19 -17.55 24.92
C ASN A 99 6.75 -18.61 25.94
N ASN A 100 5.95 -18.18 26.91
CA ASN A 100 5.35 -19.07 27.90
C ASN A 100 4.04 -19.64 27.34
N ASN A 101 4.13 -20.69 26.53
CA ASN A 101 2.96 -21.48 26.09
C ASN A 101 2.23 -22.17 27.27
N ASN A 102 2.74 -22.05 28.49
CA ASN A 102 2.16 -22.61 29.72
C ASN A 102 1.39 -21.58 30.58
N ALA A 103 1.25 -20.33 30.13
CA ALA A 103 0.60 -19.28 30.93
C ALA A 103 -0.94 -19.29 30.89
N MET A 104 -1.57 -20.10 30.03
CA MET A 104 -3.04 -20.18 29.92
C MET A 104 -3.70 -21.28 30.77
N THR A 105 -2.94 -22.15 31.45
CA THR A 105 -3.52 -23.24 32.27
C THR A 105 -3.64 -22.91 33.77
N LYS A 106 -3.33 -21.68 34.20
CA LYS A 106 -3.42 -21.26 35.62
C LYS A 106 -4.27 -20.01 35.87
N ARG A 107 -5.37 -19.86 35.13
CA ARG A 107 -6.39 -18.81 35.39
C ARG A 107 -7.78 -19.36 35.71
N GLU A 108 -7.88 -20.64 36.04
CA GLU A 108 -9.08 -21.23 36.65
C GLU A 108 -8.67 -22.10 37.85
N SER A 109 -8.62 -21.48 39.02
CA SER A 109 -8.86 -22.07 40.34
C SER A 109 -9.11 -20.94 41.33
#